data_AF-A0A3B9RCW7-F1
#
_entry.id   AF-A0A3B9RCW7-F1
#
_cell.length_a   1.000
_cell.length_b   1.000
_cell.length_c   1.000
_cell.angle_alpha   90.00
_cell.angle_beta   90.00
_cell.angle_gamma   90.00
#
_symmetry.space_group_name_H-M   'P 1'
#
loop_
_entity.id
_entity.type
_entity.pdbx_description
1 polymer ?
#
loop_
_entity_poly.entity_id
_entity_poly.type
_entity_poly.pdbx_seq_one_letter_code
_entity_poly.pdbx_strand_id
1 'polypeptide(L)'
;LYRKIIFIKLKEHYGLAFGLVVSYFLFALVHWNFEGLFAYFITGLLYTYLYYLTKVLWLNILLHGIYNFVITFTTIEMFDSSDRIFVIILLLYLISTAGIYMILKDVKTLTIKTN
;
A
#
# COMPACT_ATOMS: atom_id res chain seq x y z
N LEU A 1 4.90 -12.03 3.63
CA LEU A 1 3.88 -12.78 4.38
C LEU A 1 2.45 -12.37 4.02
N TYR A 2 1.99 -11.19 4.46
CA TYR A 2 0.58 -10.74 4.31
C TYR A 2 0.05 -10.75 2.87
N ARG A 3 0.85 -10.37 1.87
CA ARG A 3 0.41 -10.31 0.46
C ARG A 3 0.44 -11.64 -0.27
N LYS A 4 1.56 -12.35 -0.19
CA LYS A 4 1.79 -13.57 -0.98
C LYS A 4 1.13 -14.80 -0.39
N ILE A 5 0.93 -14.84 0.93
CA ILE A 5 0.44 -16.03 1.62
C ILE A 5 -0.98 -15.78 2.12
N ILE A 6 -1.14 -14.81 3.02
CA ILE A 6 -2.41 -14.56 3.71
C ILE A 6 -3.46 -14.03 2.72
N PHE A 7 -3.16 -12.96 1.99
CA PHE A 7 -4.07 -12.38 1.00
C PHE A 7 -4.39 -13.33 -0.15
N ILE A 8 -3.41 -14.03 -0.74
CA ILE A 8 -3.68 -14.94 -1.85
C ILE A 8 -4.61 -16.07 -1.40
N LYS A 9 -4.33 -16.72 -0.26
CA LYS A 9 -5.20 -17.78 0.27
C LYS A 9 -6.60 -17.27 0.59
N LEU A 10 -6.74 -16.14 1.29
CA LEU A 10 -8.06 -15.59 1.62
C LEU A 10 -8.83 -15.16 0.36
N LYS A 11 -8.15 -14.59 -0.63
CA LYS A 11 -8.74 -14.19 -1.92
C LYS A 11 -9.22 -15.40 -2.72
N GLU A 12 -8.49 -16.51 -2.70
CA GLU A 12 -8.87 -17.75 -3.40
C GLU A 12 -10.08 -18.44 -2.77
N HIS A 13 -10.21 -18.39 -1.44
CA HIS A 13 -11.31 -19.05 -0.74
C HIS A 13 -12.57 -18.18 -0.55
N TYR A 14 -12.41 -16.86 -0.40
CA TYR A 14 -13.50 -15.95 0.01
C TYR A 14 -13.66 -14.72 -0.89
N GLY A 15 -12.87 -14.61 -1.95
CA GLY A 15 -12.94 -13.51 -2.91
C GLY A 15 -12.11 -12.28 -2.53
N LEU A 16 -12.04 -11.34 -3.48
CA LEU A 16 -11.11 -10.20 -3.43
C LEU A 16 -11.35 -9.27 -2.25
N ALA A 17 -12.60 -8.83 -2.04
CA ALA A 17 -12.95 -7.86 -1.00
C ALA A 17 -12.64 -8.41 0.39
N PHE A 18 -13.02 -9.66 0.67
CA PHE A 18 -12.74 -10.31 1.94
C PHE A 18 -11.24 -10.51 2.17
N GLY A 19 -10.52 -10.99 1.14
CA GLY A 19 -9.08 -11.16 1.20
C GLY A 19 -8.33 -9.85 1.49
N LEU A 20 -8.76 -8.74 0.89
CA LEU A 20 -8.19 -7.42 1.16
C LEU A 20 -8.44 -6.98 2.60
N VAL A 21 -9.71 -6.95 3.04
CA VAL A 21 -10.07 -6.41 4.36
C VAL A 21 -9.41 -7.21 5.48
N VAL A 22 -9.55 -8.54 5.47
CA VAL A 22 -9.08 -9.40 6.57
C VAL A 22 -7.56 -9.42 6.67
N SER A 23 -6.86 -9.56 5.54
CA SER A 23 -5.39 -9.61 5.54
C SER A 23 -4.78 -8.32 6.10
N TYR A 24 -5.44 -7.19 5.87
CA TYR A 24 -4.90 -5.88 6.23
C TYR A 24 -5.37 -5.35 7.57
N PHE A 25 -6.52 -5.82 8.02
CA PHE A 25 -6.88 -5.71 9.42
C PHE A 25 -5.87 -6.44 10.30
N LEU A 26 -5.50 -7.68 9.94
CA LEU A 26 -4.44 -8.42 10.65
C LEU A 26 -3.08 -7.72 10.59
N PHE A 27 -2.71 -7.14 9.45
CA PHE A 27 -1.48 -6.35 9.32
C PHE A 27 -1.49 -5.14 10.27
N ALA A 28 -2.58 -4.38 10.33
CA ALA A 28 -2.72 -3.22 11.19
C ALA A 28 -2.61 -3.59 12.68
N LEU A 29 -3.27 -4.67 13.09
CA LEU A 29 -3.22 -5.16 14.49
C LEU A 29 -1.80 -5.50 14.97
N VAL A 30 -0.96 -6.01 14.08
CA VAL A 30 0.44 -6.37 14.42
C VAL A 30 1.34 -5.15 14.64
N HIS A 31 0.87 -3.93 14.38
CA HIS A 31 1.62 -2.71 14.69
C HIS A 31 1.50 -2.28 16.16
N TRP A 32 0.62 -2.91 16.95
CA TRP A 32 0.43 -2.66 18.39
C TRP A 32 0.25 -1.17 18.77
N ASN A 33 -0.19 -0.34 17.83
CA ASN A 33 -0.42 1.08 18.02
C ASN A 33 -1.86 1.39 17.58
N PHE A 34 -2.72 1.66 18.55
CA PHE A 34 -4.14 1.92 18.33
C PHE A 34 -4.42 3.27 17.69
N GLU A 35 -3.62 4.30 17.99
CA GLU A 35 -3.74 5.63 17.38
C GLU A 35 -3.42 5.56 15.88
N GLY A 36 -2.39 4.80 15.51
CA GLY A 36 -2.01 4.57 14.11
C GLY A 36 -2.82 3.48 13.39
N LEU A 37 -3.68 2.73 14.10
CA LEU A 37 -4.34 1.52 13.57
C LEU A 37 -5.09 1.80 12.26
N PHE A 38 -5.86 2.88 12.24
CA PHE A 38 -6.64 3.27 11.06
C PHE A 38 -5.73 3.63 9.88
N ALA A 39 -4.64 4.36 10.15
CA ALA A 39 -3.63 4.66 9.13
C ALA A 39 -3.01 3.37 8.58
N TYR A 40 -2.50 2.48 9.44
CA TYR A 40 -1.88 1.22 9.02
C TYR A 40 -2.84 0.35 8.20
N PHE A 41 -4.12 0.32 8.57
CA PHE A 41 -5.16 -0.40 7.84
C PHE A 41 -5.33 0.14 6.42
N ILE A 42 -5.53 1.45 6.26
CA ILE A 42 -5.74 2.08 4.95
C ILE A 42 -4.50 1.95 4.05
N THR A 43 -3.31 2.25 4.57
CA THR A 43 -2.07 2.15 3.79
C THR A 43 -1.83 0.71 3.35
N GLY A 44 -2.10 -0.24 4.24
CA GLY A 44 -2.04 -1.66 3.95
C GLY A 44 -2.98 -2.09 2.81
N LEU A 45 -4.24 -1.64 2.86
CA LEU A 45 -5.26 -1.95 1.86
C LEU A 45 -4.84 -1.41 0.48
N LEU A 46 -4.36 -0.16 0.44
CA LEU A 46 -3.81 0.48 -0.75
C LEU A 46 -2.70 -0.34 -1.40
N TYR A 47 -1.75 -0.75 -0.57
CA TYR A 47 -0.59 -1.46 -1.05
C TYR A 47 -0.94 -2.83 -1.64
N THR A 48 -1.84 -3.58 -1.01
CA THR A 48 -2.23 -4.90 -1.56
C THR A 48 -3.11 -4.76 -2.77
N TYR A 49 -3.96 -3.73 -2.83
CA TYR A 49 -4.67 -3.46 -4.06
C TYR A 49 -3.69 -3.16 -5.21
N LEU A 50 -2.64 -2.38 -4.95
CA LEU A 50 -1.56 -2.17 -5.92
C LEU A 50 -0.85 -3.49 -6.30
N TYR A 51 -0.56 -4.36 -5.34
CA TYR A 51 0.00 -5.70 -5.61
C TYR A 51 -0.97 -6.56 -6.43
N TYR A 52 -2.27 -6.49 -6.14
CA TYR A 52 -3.30 -7.24 -6.84
C TYR A 52 -3.35 -6.82 -8.32
N LEU A 53 -3.22 -5.53 -8.61
CA LEU A 53 -3.22 -4.99 -9.96
C LEU A 53 -1.91 -5.30 -10.72
N THR A 54 -0.77 -5.10 -10.08
CA THR A 54 0.54 -5.15 -10.75
C THR A 54 1.18 -6.53 -10.71
N LYS A 55 0.86 -7.35 -9.71
CA LYS A 55 1.55 -8.59 -9.34
C LYS A 55 3.05 -8.43 -9.04
N VAL A 56 3.54 -7.19 -8.95
CA VAL A 56 4.96 -6.89 -8.70
C VAL A 56 5.17 -6.63 -7.21
N LEU A 57 5.88 -7.55 -6.53
CA LEU A 57 6.18 -7.40 -5.11
C LEU A 57 7.22 -6.28 -4.85
N TRP A 58 8.23 -6.18 -5.71
CA TRP A 58 9.30 -5.18 -5.61
C TRP A 58 8.77 -3.75 -5.60
N LEU A 59 7.72 -3.48 -6.37
CA LEU A 59 7.07 -2.17 -6.39
C LEU A 59 6.55 -1.78 -5.02
N ASN A 60 5.93 -2.72 -4.31
CA ASN A 60 5.43 -2.47 -2.97
C ASN A 60 6.54 -2.34 -1.93
N ILE A 61 7.62 -3.09 -2.08
CA ILE A 61 8.80 -2.96 -1.20
C ILE A 61 9.41 -1.56 -1.38
N LEU A 62 9.58 -1.11 -2.63
CA LEU A 62 10.10 0.21 -2.94
C LEU A 62 9.19 1.31 -2.38
N LEU A 63 7.88 1.23 -2.64
CA LEU A 63 6.92 2.22 -2.15
C LEU A 63 6.96 2.30 -0.62
N HIS A 64 6.95 1.16 0.06
CA HIS A 64 7.02 1.10 1.52
C HIS A 64 8.36 1.63 2.07
N GLY A 65 9.48 1.33 1.38
CA GLY A 65 10.78 1.89 1.73
C GLY A 65 10.81 3.41 1.59
N ILE A 66 10.25 3.96 0.50
CA ILE A 66 10.11 5.40 0.30
C ILE A 66 9.22 6.02 1.38
N TYR A 67 8.12 5.37 1.75
CA TYR A 67 7.25 5.83 2.84
C TYR A 67 8.02 5.97 4.15
N ASN A 68 8.75 4.91 4.54
CA ASN A 68 9.53 4.92 5.77
C ASN A 68 10.66 5.96 5.70
N PHE A 69 11.30 6.12 4.54
CA PHE A 69 12.32 7.14 4.31
C PHE A 69 11.74 8.55 4.46
N VAL A 70 10.64 8.86 3.79
CA VAL A 70 9.97 10.17 3.88
C VAL A 70 9.55 10.44 5.32
N ILE A 71 8.92 9.48 6.01
CA ILE A 71 8.55 9.66 7.42
C ILE A 71 9.79 9.93 8.26
N THR A 72 10.83 9.10 8.18
CA THR A 72 12.05 9.26 9.00
C THR A 72 12.70 10.64 8.81
N PHE A 73 12.77 11.14 7.57
CA PHE A 73 13.35 12.45 7.26
C PHE A 73 12.41 13.61 7.58
N THR A 74 11.09 13.41 7.56
CA THR A 74 10.11 14.45 7.93
C THR A 74 9.81 14.49 9.42
N THR A 75 10.10 13.41 10.17
CA THR A 75 9.99 13.36 11.63
C THR A 75 11.13 14.04 12.39
N ILE A 76 12.10 14.67 11.69
CA ILE A 76 13.20 15.39 12.35
C ILE A 76 12.71 16.68 13.06
N GLU A 77 11.49 17.17 12.81
CA GLU A 77 10.84 18.12 13.72
C GLU A 77 9.38 17.71 13.97
N MET A 78 8.91 17.96 15.19
CA MET A 78 7.73 17.39 15.84
C MET A 78 6.45 17.49 14.98
N PHE A 79 5.75 16.39 14.75
CA PHE A 79 4.39 16.43 14.19
C PHE A 79 3.43 15.56 15.00
N ASP A 80 2.44 16.26 15.56
CA ASP A 80 1.32 15.70 16.30
C ASP A 80 0.35 15.00 15.32
N SER A 81 -0.21 13.87 15.73
CA SER A 81 -1.01 12.93 14.91
C SER A 81 -2.33 13.53 14.38
N SER A 82 -2.67 14.76 14.81
CA SER A 82 -3.87 15.51 14.41
C SER A 82 -3.69 16.38 13.16
N ASP A 83 -2.49 16.44 12.57
CA ASP A 83 -2.17 17.48 11.60
C ASP A 83 -2.41 17.11 10.13
N ARG A 84 -2.79 18.15 9.37
CA ARG A 84 -3.03 18.19 7.92
C ARG A 84 -1.93 17.50 7.09
N ILE A 85 -0.74 17.35 7.66
CA ILE A 85 0.42 16.66 7.11
C ILE A 85 0.16 15.16 6.91
N PHE A 86 -0.55 14.48 7.82
CA PHE A 86 -0.93 13.08 7.61
C PHE A 86 -1.79 12.93 6.34
N VAL A 87 -2.77 13.82 6.17
CA VAL A 87 -3.65 13.85 4.99
C VAL A 87 -2.84 14.16 3.72
N ILE A 88 -1.91 15.11 3.78
CA ILE A 88 -1.04 15.45 2.64
C ILE A 88 -0.14 14.27 2.25
N ILE A 89 0.47 13.60 3.23
CA ILE A 89 1.31 12.41 2.98
C ILE A 89 0.45 11.30 2.38
N LEU A 90 -0.75 11.05 2.91
CA LEU A 90 -1.69 10.07 2.38
C LEU A 90 -2.09 10.39 0.93
N LEU A 91 -2.36 11.66 0.61
CA LEU A 91 -2.70 12.11 -0.75
C LEU A 91 -1.52 11.95 -1.72
N LEU A 92 -0.31 12.36 -1.32
CA LEU A 92 0.92 12.12 -2.08
C LEU A 92 1.13 10.63 -2.36
N TYR A 93 0.79 9.81 -1.37
CA TYR A 93 0.85 8.37 -1.49
C TYR A 93 -0.12 7.82 -2.53
N LEU A 94 -1.38 8.24 -2.45
CA LEU A 94 -2.43 7.88 -3.40
C LEU A 94 -2.04 8.27 -4.83
N ILE A 95 -1.54 9.50 -5.02
CA ILE A 95 -1.12 10.03 -6.33
C ILE A 95 0.06 9.25 -6.89
N SER A 96 1.08 9.00 -6.08
CA SER A 96 2.26 8.23 -6.49
C SER A 96 1.88 6.80 -6.88
N THR A 97 0.99 6.18 -6.10
CA THR A 97 0.50 4.83 -6.37
C THR A 97 -0.30 4.76 -7.66
N ALA A 98 -1.17 5.74 -7.92
CA ALA A 98 -1.94 5.84 -9.15
C ALA A 98 -1.05 6.08 -10.38
N GLY A 99 -0.09 7.00 -10.28
CA GLY A 99 0.86 7.30 -11.37
C GLY A 99 1.70 6.09 -11.74
N ILE A 100 2.22 5.36 -10.76
CA ILE A 100 2.95 4.11 -10.97
C ILE A 100 2.07 3.05 -11.64
N TYR A 101 0.82 2.90 -11.20
CA TYR A 101 -0.11 1.96 -11.84
C TYR A 101 -0.37 2.32 -13.31
N MET A 102 -0.59 3.59 -13.63
CA MET A 102 -0.78 4.07 -15.00
C MET A 102 0.45 3.77 -15.87
N ILE A 103 1.64 4.10 -15.39
CA ILE A 103 2.89 3.82 -16.11
C ILE A 103 3.04 2.32 -16.38
N LEU A 104 2.77 1.46 -15.40
CA LEU A 104 2.85 0.00 -15.58
C LEU A 104 1.80 -0.54 -16.56
N LYS A 105 0.59 0.04 -16.54
CA LYS A 105 -0.46 -0.30 -17.52
C LYS A 105 -0.04 0.09 -18.94
N ASP A 106 0.54 1.28 -19.10
CA ASP A 106 0.97 1.78 -20.40
C ASP A 106 2.15 0.97 -20.93
N VAL A 107 3.16 0.68 -20.08
CA VAL A 107 4.29 -0.19 -20.45
C VAL A 107 3.80 -1.57 -20.88
N LYS A 108 2.88 -2.19 -20.15
CA LYS A 108 2.31 -3.50 -20.53
C LYS A 108 1.57 -3.44 -21.87
N THR A 109 0.83 -2.36 -22.10
CA THR A 109 0.09 -2.16 -23.36
C THR A 109 1.05 -1.97 -24.54
N LEU A 110 2.15 -1.24 -24.33
CA LEU A 110 3.20 -1.06 -25.32
C LEU A 110 3.88 -2.39 -25.65
N THR A 111 4.28 -3.19 -24.66
CA THR A 111 4.92 -4.50 -24.89
C THR A 111 4.03 -5.48 -25.64
N ILE A 112 2.70 -5.44 -25.46
CA ILE A 112 1.75 -6.26 -26.22
C ILE A 112 1.63 -5.79 -27.67
N LYS A 113 1.78 -4.48 -27.94
CA LYS A 113 1.73 -3.94 -29.30
C LYS A 113 2.99 -4.20 -30.12
N THR A 114 4.15 -4.42 -29.48
CA THR A 114 5.43 -4.66 -30.17
C THR A 114 5.73 -6.13 -30.43
N ASN A 115 4.89 -7.06 -29.96
CA ASN A 115 4.95 -8.50 -30.26
C ASN A 115 3.81 -8.90 -31.20
#